data_AF-A0A358KGD2-F1
#
_entry.id   AF-A0A358KGD2-F1
#
_cell.length_a   1.000
_cell.length_b   1.000
_cell.length_c   1.000
_cell.angle_alpha   90.00
_cell.angle_beta   90.00
_cell.angle_gamma   90.00
#
_symmetry.space_group_name_H-M   'P 1'
#
loop_
_entity.id
_entity.type
_entity.pdbx_description
1 polymer ?
#
loop_
_entity_poly.entity_id
_entity_poly.type
_entity_poly.pdbx_seq_one_letter_code
_entity_poly.pdbx_strand_id
1 'polypeptide(L)'
;MNLLTLRSVTKRYTATDPPAVDGVSFECAQGEIVALIGGSGSGKTTLLRVIAGLEIPDTGEVVLNGTTLNSPTRFVPPEKRDCGLVFQDYALFPNKTVSQNISFGKGSTDDPARIGELMEMADISGLEQRYP
;
A
#
# COMPACT_ATOMS: atom_id res chain seq x y z
N MET A 1 15.25 -8.70 -12.18
CA MET A 1 15.62 -8.03 -10.91
C MET A 1 14.36 -7.99 -10.06
N ASN A 2 14.44 -8.34 -8.79
CA ASN A 2 13.27 -8.37 -7.90
C ASN A 2 12.94 -6.95 -7.46
N LEU A 3 11.70 -6.53 -7.69
CA LEU A 3 11.18 -5.24 -7.25
C LEU A 3 10.86 -5.30 -5.75
N LEU A 4 10.11 -6.32 -5.33
CA LEU A 4 9.69 -6.53 -3.94
C LEU A 4 10.20 -7.89 -3.45
N THR A 5 10.74 -7.92 -2.25
CA THR A 5 11.17 -9.15 -1.57
C THR A 5 10.71 -9.14 -0.11
N LEU A 6 10.03 -10.20 0.30
CA LEU A 6 9.64 -10.49 1.68
C LEU A 6 10.51 -11.63 2.19
N ARG A 7 11.10 -11.46 3.38
CA ARG A 7 11.95 -12.49 4.01
C ARG A 7 11.42 -12.80 5.38
N SER A 8 10.81 -13.98 5.53
CA SER A 8 10.31 -14.53 6.79
C SER A 8 9.49 -13.53 7.61
N VAL A 9 8.61 -12.80 6.93
CA VAL A 9 7.78 -11.75 7.54
C VAL A 9 6.76 -12.40 8.46
N THR A 10 6.77 -12.01 9.74
CA THR A 10 5.78 -12.43 10.73
C THR A 10 5.13 -11.20 11.35
N LYS A 11 3.81 -11.24 11.53
CA LYS A 11 3.05 -10.23 12.26
C LYS A 11 1.99 -10.87 13.17
N ARG A 12 2.03 -10.49 14.44
CA ARG A 12 1.09 -10.76 15.51
C ARG A 12 0.51 -9.43 16.02
N TYR A 13 -0.76 -9.48 16.41
CA TYR A 13 -1.42 -8.34 17.06
C TYR A 13 -1.41 -8.46 18.58
N THR A 14 -1.45 -9.69 19.09
CA THR A 14 -1.33 -9.99 20.51
C THR A 14 -0.30 -11.10 20.72
N ALA A 15 0.28 -11.18 21.91
CA ALA A 15 1.24 -12.24 22.24
C ALA A 15 0.59 -13.63 22.35
N THR A 16 -0.72 -13.67 22.62
CA THR A 16 -1.47 -14.91 22.87
C THR A 16 -2.10 -15.48 21.62
N ASP A 17 -2.39 -14.66 20.61
CA ASP A 17 -3.03 -15.12 19.39
C ASP A 17 -2.03 -15.71 18.39
N PRO A 18 -2.50 -16.61 17.51
CA PRO A 18 -1.74 -17.02 16.34
C PRO A 18 -1.30 -15.81 15.50
N PRO A 19 -0.15 -15.92 14.81
CA PRO A 19 0.31 -14.87 13.91
C PRO A 19 -0.69 -14.67 12.77
N ALA A 20 -1.03 -13.41 12.50
CA ALA A 20 -1.85 -13.03 11.35
C ALA A 20 -1.06 -13.23 10.04
N VAL A 21 0.26 -13.04 10.09
CA VAL A 21 1.20 -13.39 9.02
C VAL A 21 2.31 -14.20 9.66
N ASP A 22 2.64 -15.38 9.13
CA ASP A 22 3.61 -16.30 9.75
C ASP A 22 4.72 -16.69 8.78
N GLY A 23 5.92 -16.14 8.97
CA GLY A 23 7.12 -16.52 8.23
C GLY A 23 7.04 -16.36 6.71
N VAL A 24 6.21 -15.45 6.20
CA VAL A 24 5.97 -15.32 4.75
C VAL A 24 7.23 -14.84 4.03
N SER A 25 7.65 -15.61 3.02
CA SER A 25 8.76 -15.26 2.13
C SER A 25 8.29 -15.34 0.69
N PHE A 26 8.55 -14.28 -0.08
CA PHE A 26 8.03 -14.13 -1.44
C PHE A 26 8.84 -13.06 -2.20
N GLU A 27 8.92 -13.19 -3.51
CA GLU A 27 9.58 -12.24 -4.39
C GLU A 27 8.67 -11.90 -5.57
N CYS A 28 8.61 -10.62 -5.92
CA CYS A 28 7.91 -10.11 -7.09
C CYS A 28 8.89 -9.35 -7.97
N ALA A 29 8.98 -9.75 -9.23
CA ALA A 29 9.81 -9.10 -10.23
C ALA A 29 9.19 -7.78 -10.70
N GLN A 30 10.02 -6.90 -11.25
CA GLN A 30 9.52 -5.67 -11.86
C GLN A 30 8.57 -5.99 -13.03
N GLY A 31 7.38 -5.38 -13.01
CA GLY A 31 6.34 -5.60 -14.02
C GLY A 31 5.48 -6.84 -13.79
N GLU A 32 5.76 -7.62 -12.75
CA GLU A 32 4.96 -8.79 -12.39
C GLU A 32 3.67 -8.37 -11.66
N ILE A 33 2.56 -9.04 -11.97
CA ILE A 33 1.28 -8.89 -11.28
C ILE A 33 1.07 -10.11 -10.41
N VAL A 34 0.91 -9.87 -9.11
CA VAL A 34 0.78 -10.94 -8.10
C VAL A 34 -0.61 -10.88 -7.48
N ALA A 35 -1.29 -12.02 -7.44
CA ALA A 35 -2.56 -12.18 -6.74
C ALA A 35 -2.36 -12.93 -5.43
N LEU A 36 -2.81 -12.34 -4.32
CA LEU A 36 -2.83 -12.99 -3.00
C LEU A 36 -4.25 -13.49 -2.67
N ILE A 37 -4.42 -14.80 -2.55
CA ILE A 37 -5.72 -15.46 -2.37
C ILE A 37 -5.76 -16.19 -1.02
N GLY A 38 -6.92 -16.16 -0.36
CA GLY A 38 -7.15 -16.87 0.90
C GLY A 38 -8.49 -16.50 1.53
N GLY A 39 -8.99 -17.34 2.46
CA GLY A 39 -10.26 -17.11 3.16
C GLY A 39 -10.30 -15.85 4.03
N SER A 40 -11.47 -15.50 4.56
CA SER A 40 -11.57 -14.37 5.51
C SER A 40 -10.66 -14.62 6.73
N GLY A 41 -9.97 -13.58 7.20
CA GLY A 41 -9.04 -13.68 8.32
C GLY A 41 -7.67 -14.30 8.01
N SER A 42 -7.38 -14.69 6.77
CA SER A 42 -6.10 -15.34 6.39
C SER A 42 -4.87 -14.41 6.37
N GLY A 43 -4.94 -13.21 6.94
CA GLY A 43 -3.78 -12.30 7.03
C GLY A 43 -3.49 -11.43 5.82
N LYS A 44 -4.26 -11.50 4.73
CA LYS A 44 -3.99 -10.75 3.48
C LYS A 44 -3.84 -9.24 3.70
N THR A 45 -4.82 -8.64 4.37
CA THR A 45 -4.81 -7.21 4.68
C THR A 45 -3.64 -6.85 5.59
N THR A 46 -3.31 -7.70 6.57
CA THR A 46 -2.15 -7.51 7.43
C THR A 46 -0.85 -7.55 6.64
N LEU A 47 -0.69 -8.50 5.72
CA LEU A 47 0.50 -8.58 4.86
C LEU A 47 0.65 -7.33 3.99
N LEU A 48 -0.43 -6.91 3.31
CA LEU A 48 -0.43 -5.68 2.50
C LEU A 48 -0.12 -4.43 3.34
N ARG A 49 -0.64 -4.34 4.56
CA ARG A 49 -0.32 -3.26 5.50
C ARG A 49 1.14 -3.26 5.94
N VAL A 50 1.73 -4.44 6.18
CA VAL A 50 3.18 -4.56 6.49
C VAL A 50 4.02 -4.09 5.30
N ILE A 51 3.65 -4.49 4.08
CA ILE A 51 4.33 -4.06 2.84
C ILE A 51 4.22 -2.53 2.65
N ALA A 52 3.04 -1.97 2.86
CA ALA A 52 2.80 -0.53 2.75
C ALA A 52 3.42 0.30 3.90
N GLY A 53 3.79 -0.35 5.01
CA GLY A 53 4.37 0.33 6.18
C GLY A 53 3.36 0.87 7.16
N LEU A 54 2.12 0.39 7.09
CA LEU A 54 1.06 0.69 8.04
C LEU A 54 1.14 -0.22 9.27
N GLU A 55 1.92 -1.29 9.18
CA GLU A 55 2.23 -2.22 10.27
C GLU A 55 3.73 -2.51 10.26
N ILE A 56 4.33 -2.68 11.43
CA ILE A 56 5.73 -3.11 11.58
C ILE A 56 5.73 -4.61 11.88
N PRO A 57 6.46 -5.44 11.11
CA PRO A 57 6.54 -6.87 11.36
C PRO A 57 7.31 -7.16 12.67
N ASP A 58 6.97 -8.25 13.34
CA ASP A 58 7.68 -8.67 14.56
C ASP A 58 8.99 -9.37 14.21
N THR A 59 9.04 -10.06 13.07
CA THR A 59 10.27 -10.66 12.50
C THR A 59 10.29 -10.52 10.98
N GLY A 60 11.49 -10.67 10.41
CA GLY A 60 11.69 -10.63 8.96
C GLY A 60 11.82 -9.20 8.42
N GLU A 61 11.84 -9.09 7.10
CA GLU A 61 11.98 -7.80 6.42
C GLU A 61 11.22 -7.70 5.09
N VAL A 62 10.84 -6.46 4.77
CA VAL A 62 10.29 -6.03 3.48
C VAL A 62 11.36 -5.20 2.77
N VAL A 63 11.72 -5.61 1.56
CA VAL A 63 12.73 -4.97 0.71
C VAL A 63 12.08 -4.52 -0.59
N LEU A 64 12.30 -3.26 -0.97
CA LEU A 64 11.85 -2.70 -2.25
C LEU A 64 13.06 -2.13 -3.00
N ASN A 65 13.25 -2.51 -4.27
CA ASN A 65 14.40 -2.10 -5.09
C ASN A 65 15.74 -2.27 -4.36
N GLY A 66 15.93 -3.43 -3.69
CA GLY A 66 17.14 -3.74 -2.93
C GLY A 66 17.30 -3.00 -1.60
N THR A 67 16.37 -2.12 -1.23
CA THR A 67 16.40 -1.35 0.02
C THR A 67 15.41 -1.91 1.03
N THR A 68 15.87 -2.32 2.22
CA THR A 68 14.96 -2.71 3.33
C THR A 68 14.10 -1.52 3.75
N LEU A 69 12.78 -1.61 3.58
CA LEU A 69 11.84 -0.56 3.98
C LEU A 69 11.21 -0.80 5.35
N ASN A 70 11.05 -2.07 5.75
CA ASN A 70 10.35 -2.42 6.97
C ASN A 70 10.94 -3.68 7.62
N SER A 71 11.24 -3.61 8.90
CA SER A 71 11.76 -4.70 9.74
C SER A 71 11.65 -4.27 11.22
N PRO A 72 11.91 -5.16 12.19
CA PRO A 72 11.92 -4.79 13.62
C PRO A 72 12.91 -3.66 13.97
N THR A 73 13.97 -3.48 13.19
CA THR A 73 15.06 -2.53 13.47
C THR A 73 15.15 -1.38 12.47
N ARG A 74 14.33 -1.39 11.41
CA ARG A 74 14.33 -0.37 10.35
C ARG A 74 12.91 -0.12 9.85
N PHE A 75 12.51 1.14 9.83
CA PHE A 75 11.20 1.56 9.37
C PHE A 75 11.30 2.82 8.50
N VAL A 76 10.90 2.69 7.24
CA VAL A 76 10.67 3.83 6.33
C VAL A 76 9.16 4.12 6.34
N PRO A 77 8.71 5.34 6.67
CA PRO A 77 7.28 5.63 6.76
C PRO A 77 6.60 5.56 5.37
N PRO A 78 5.30 5.21 5.29
CA PRO A 78 4.58 4.99 4.03
C PRO A 78 4.74 6.11 3.00
N GLU A 79 4.68 7.38 3.44
CA GLU A 79 4.77 8.54 2.56
C GLU A 79 6.17 8.81 1.98
N LYS A 80 7.17 7.98 2.33
CA LYS A 80 8.51 7.97 1.74
C LYS A 80 8.78 6.70 0.93
N ARG A 81 7.78 5.84 0.74
CA ARG A 81 7.88 4.63 -0.07
C ARG A 81 7.33 4.93 -1.46
N ASP A 82 7.99 4.41 -2.48
CA ASP A 82 7.49 4.46 -3.85
C ASP A 82 6.44 3.34 -4.06
N CYS A 83 5.33 3.42 -3.32
CA CYS A 83 4.23 2.47 -3.38
C CYS A 83 2.88 3.11 -3.00
N GLY A 84 1.81 2.70 -3.68
CA GLY A 84 0.43 3.05 -3.33
C GLY A 84 -0.33 1.85 -2.75
N LEU A 85 -1.31 2.11 -1.89
CA LEU A 85 -2.24 1.10 -1.38
C LEU A 85 -3.68 1.57 -1.61
N VAL A 86 -4.47 0.73 -2.29
CA VAL A 86 -5.91 0.95 -2.49
C VAL A 86 -6.66 0.05 -1.51
N PHE A 87 -7.46 0.64 -0.63
CA PHE A 87 -8.22 -0.07 0.39
C PHE A 87 -9.57 -0.55 -0.14
N GLN A 88 -10.14 -1.56 0.52
CA GLN A 88 -11.49 -2.07 0.21
C GLN A 88 -12.59 -1.06 0.57
N ASP A 89 -12.44 -0.34 1.69
CA ASP A 89 -13.40 0.67 2.11
C ASP A 89 -13.06 2.02 1.49
N TYR A 90 -14.09 2.77 1.06
CA TYR A 90 -13.92 4.09 0.47
C TYR A 90 -13.26 5.06 1.46
N ALA A 91 -12.02 5.45 1.17
CA ALA A 91 -11.24 6.41 1.96
C ALA A 91 -11.28 7.83 1.38
N LEU A 92 -12.31 8.15 0.59
CA LEU A 92 -12.47 9.48 0.02
C LEU A 92 -12.86 10.49 1.11
N PHE A 93 -12.30 11.70 1.01
CA PHE A 93 -12.70 12.81 1.87
C PHE A 93 -14.05 13.35 1.39
N PRO A 94 -15.12 13.20 2.18
CA PRO A 94 -16.49 13.52 1.73
C PRO A 94 -16.71 15.03 1.55
N ASN A 95 -15.86 15.85 2.16
CA ASN A 95 -15.87 17.30 2.06
C ASN A 95 -14.94 17.84 0.97
N LYS A 96 -14.46 16.99 0.07
CA LYS A 96 -13.59 17.34 -1.06
C LYS A 96 -14.20 16.90 -2.38
N THR A 97 -14.01 17.68 -3.42
CA THR A 97 -14.35 17.25 -4.79
C THR A 97 -13.43 16.12 -5.26
N VAL A 98 -13.73 15.48 -6.40
CA VAL A 98 -12.85 14.46 -7.01
C VAL A 98 -11.44 15.03 -7.25
N SER A 99 -11.33 16.20 -7.87
CA SER A 99 -10.02 16.85 -8.11
C SER A 99 -9.26 17.12 -6.81
N GLN A 100 -9.95 17.56 -5.77
CA GLN A 100 -9.37 17.79 -4.44
C GLN A 100 -8.99 16.50 -3.70
N ASN A 101 -9.65 15.37 -3.99
CA ASN A 101 -9.24 14.07 -3.48
C ASN A 101 -7.97 13.57 -4.20
N ILE A 102 -7.87 13.77 -5.51
CA ILE A 102 -6.68 13.40 -6.31
C ILE A 102 -5.46 14.24 -5.89
N SER A 103 -5.63 15.54 -5.66
CA SER A 103 -4.53 16.42 -5.24
C SER A 103 -4.25 16.38 -3.74
N PHE A 104 -4.93 15.51 -2.98
CA PHE A 104 -4.70 15.38 -1.54
C PHE A 104 -3.54 14.44 -1.22
N GLY A 105 -2.68 14.86 -0.29
CA GLY A 105 -1.61 14.03 0.28
C GLY A 105 -0.25 14.72 0.25
N LYS A 106 0.77 14.01 0.72
CA LYS A 106 2.14 14.51 0.67
C LYS A 106 2.77 14.09 -0.67
N GLY A 107 3.33 15.06 -1.40
CA GLY A 107 3.89 14.81 -2.73
C GLY A 107 2.84 14.77 -3.86
N SER A 108 1.59 15.11 -3.55
CA SER A 108 0.57 15.35 -4.57
C SER A 108 0.84 16.64 -5.33
N THR A 109 0.15 16.80 -6.45
CA THR A 109 0.25 17.95 -7.34
C THR A 109 -1.11 18.63 -7.48
N ASP A 110 -1.11 19.95 -7.48
CA ASP A 110 -2.28 20.76 -7.83
C ASP A 110 -2.27 21.17 -9.32
N ASP A 111 -1.36 20.61 -10.12
CA ASP A 111 -1.30 20.85 -11.56
C ASP A 111 -2.55 20.29 -12.27
N PRO A 112 -3.41 21.16 -12.85
CA PRO A 112 -4.62 20.72 -13.53
C PRO A 112 -4.37 19.77 -14.70
N ALA A 113 -3.23 19.90 -15.40
CA ALA A 113 -2.89 19.02 -16.51
C ALA A 113 -2.67 17.59 -16.00
N ARG A 114 -1.86 17.43 -14.96
CA ARG A 114 -1.59 16.12 -14.35
C ARG A 114 -2.83 15.51 -13.72
N ILE A 115 -3.69 16.31 -13.07
CA ILE A 115 -4.96 15.83 -12.53
C ILE A 115 -5.86 15.34 -13.67
N GLY A 116 -5.95 16.09 -14.78
CA GLY A 116 -6.70 15.69 -15.97
C GLY A 116 -6.24 14.36 -16.54
N GLU A 117 -4.94 14.15 -16.68
CA GLU A 117 -4.36 12.86 -17.12
C GLU A 117 -4.78 11.69 -16.22
N LEU A 118 -4.70 11.88 -14.90
CA LEU A 118 -5.08 10.84 -13.94
C LEU A 118 -6.58 10.51 -14.01
N MET A 119 -7.41 11.52 -14.24
CA MET A 119 -8.86 11.34 -14.40
C MET A 119 -9.23 10.63 -15.70
N GLU A 120 -8.51 10.93 -16.78
CA GLU A 120 -8.67 10.22 -18.06
C GLU A 120 -8.23 8.75 -17.93
N MET A 121 -7.08 8.49 -17.28
CA MET A 121 -6.61 7.12 -17.02
C MET A 121 -7.60 6.28 -16.20
N ALA A 122 -8.38 6.93 -15.31
CA ALA A 122 -9.37 6.28 -14.46
C ALA A 122 -10.79 6.31 -15.04
N ASP A 123 -10.99 6.85 -16.25
CA ASP A 123 -12.29 6.99 -16.93
C ASP A 123 -13.35 7.76 -16.11
N ILE A 124 -12.92 8.87 -15.49
CA ILE A 124 -13.78 9.72 -14.63
C ILE A 124 -13.72 11.21 -15.00
N SER A 125 -13.28 11.54 -16.22
CA SER A 125 -13.28 12.92 -16.74
C SER A 125 -14.67 13.56 -16.69
N GLY A 126 -14.74 14.86 -16.40
CA GLY A 126 -16.01 15.60 -16.23
C GLY A 126 -16.61 15.53 -14.82
N LEU A 127 -15.99 14.78 -13.89
CA LEU A 127 -16.41 14.68 -12.50
C LEU A 127 -15.58 15.55 -11.53
N GLU A 128 -14.76 16.48 -12.05
CA GLU A 128 -13.72 17.20 -11.30
C GLU A 128 -14.26 17.91 -10.05
N GLN A 129 -15.47 18.46 -10.17
CA GLN A 129 -16.16 19.25 -9.14
C GLN A 129 -17.19 18.45 -8.33
N ARG A 130 -17.36 17.16 -8.63
CA ARG A 130 -18.31 16.29 -7.93
C ARG A 130 -17.77 15.93 -6.55
N TYR A 131 -18.64 15.91 -5.54
CA TYR A 131 -18.35 15.33 -4.23
C TYR A 131 -18.67 13.81 -4.23
N PRO A 132 -17.92 12.99 -3.47
CA PRO A 132 -18.16 11.55 -3.32
C PRO A 132 -19.59 11.18 -2.92
#